data_AF-R1D181-F1
#
_entry.id   AF-R1D181-F1
#
_cell.length_a   1.000
_cell.length_b   1.000
_cell.length_c   1.000
_cell.angle_alpha   90.00
_cell.angle_beta   90.00
_cell.angle_gamma   90.00
#
_symmetry.space_group_name_H-M   'P 1'
#
loop_
_entity.id
_entity.type
_entity.pdbx_description
1 polymer ?
#
loop_
_entity_poly.entity_id
_entity_poly.type
_entity_poly.pdbx_seq_one_letter_code
_entity_poly.pdbx_strand_id
1 'polypeptide(L)'
;MEAAESSASWRAFLRSPRHCAESLFRQVAEKRELQPLDLFGFLFDGVLDAAAVTTLKAHTRLLQKLYKATPDKKKTQSFLLKQIEALVGRVPELEKKVPTLLKLLYDADILDDEDVLFKWHEKESKKKLGRKVREAAAPFITWLKEADDESEEESD
;
A
#
# COMPACT_ATOMS: atom_id res chain seq x y z
N MET A 1 8.45 14.37 -23.18
CA MET A 1 9.80 14.10 -22.61
C MET A 1 10.00 14.76 -21.23
N GLU A 2 9.11 15.68 -20.82
CA GLU A 2 9.22 16.43 -19.53
C GLU A 2 8.94 15.63 -18.24
N ALA A 3 8.23 14.50 -18.28
CA ALA A 3 7.90 13.75 -17.07
C ALA A 3 9.13 13.15 -16.34
N ALA A 4 10.22 12.90 -17.08
CA ALA A 4 11.42 12.29 -16.53
C ALA A 4 12.26 13.27 -15.69
N GLU A 5 12.35 14.55 -16.10
CA GLU A 5 13.11 15.59 -15.38
C GLU A 5 12.44 16.00 -14.07
N SER A 6 11.11 16.06 -14.04
CA SER A 6 10.38 16.34 -12.79
C SER A 6 10.71 15.25 -11.75
N SER A 7 10.66 13.96 -12.12
CA SER A 7 10.95 12.85 -11.20
C SER A 7 12.35 12.89 -10.55
N ALA A 8 13.36 13.41 -11.27
CA ALA A 8 14.72 13.54 -10.77
C ALA A 8 14.88 14.73 -9.80
N SER A 9 14.24 15.86 -10.11
CA SER A 9 14.18 17.05 -9.25
C SER A 9 13.46 16.76 -7.93
N TRP A 10 12.35 16.02 -7.99
CA TRP A 10 11.63 15.55 -6.80
C TRP A 10 12.53 14.69 -5.91
N ARG A 11 13.24 13.69 -6.46
CA ARG A 11 14.15 12.83 -5.68
C ARG A 11 15.25 13.62 -4.96
N ALA A 12 15.72 14.72 -5.54
CA ALA A 12 16.72 15.60 -4.92
C ALA A 12 16.13 16.48 -3.81
N PHE A 13 14.97 17.10 -4.05
CA PHE A 13 14.23 17.90 -3.06
C PHE A 13 13.88 17.07 -1.80
N LEU A 14 13.54 15.79 -1.99
CA LEU A 14 13.11 14.85 -0.96
C LEU A 14 14.25 14.26 -0.12
N ARG A 15 15.51 14.42 -0.56
CA ARG A 15 16.71 13.97 0.19
C ARG A 15 17.17 15.01 1.23
N SER A 16 16.47 16.14 1.32
CA SER A 16 16.75 17.21 2.26
C SER A 16 16.21 16.89 3.66
N PRO A 17 17.03 16.95 4.72
CA PRO A 17 16.75 16.34 6.04
C PRO A 17 15.72 17.09 6.92
N ARG A 18 14.83 17.90 6.35
CA ARG A 18 13.95 18.78 7.13
C ARG A 18 12.50 18.85 6.64
N HIS A 19 11.77 17.74 6.59
CA HIS A 19 10.33 17.83 6.33
C HIS A 19 9.54 16.82 7.17
N CYS A 20 8.72 17.33 8.09
CA CYS A 20 7.69 16.53 8.75
C CYS A 20 6.80 15.90 7.67
N ALA A 21 6.51 14.61 7.79
CA ALA A 21 5.71 13.84 6.83
C ALA A 21 4.47 14.64 6.38
N GLU A 22 3.77 15.27 7.33
CA GLU A 22 2.55 16.06 7.09
C GLU A 22 2.75 17.26 6.14
N SER A 23 3.86 17.99 6.28
CA SER A 23 4.19 19.14 5.43
C SER A 23 4.55 18.70 4.00
N LEU A 24 5.09 17.49 3.87
CA LEU A 24 5.45 16.89 2.60
C LEU A 24 4.21 16.34 1.89
N PHE A 25 3.35 15.64 2.63
CA PHE A 25 2.04 15.19 2.15
C PHE A 25 1.23 16.35 1.56
N ARG A 26 1.24 17.52 2.20
CA ARG A 26 0.48 18.70 1.74
C ARG A 26 1.08 19.31 0.46
N GLN A 27 2.39 19.50 0.40
CA GLN A 27 3.08 20.06 -0.78
C GLN A 27 2.99 19.14 -2.01
N VAL A 28 3.05 17.83 -1.78
CA VAL A 28 2.98 16.81 -2.82
C VAL A 28 1.56 16.70 -3.39
N ALA A 29 0.52 16.82 -2.55
CA ALA A 29 -0.86 16.90 -3.00
C ALA A 29 -1.17 18.22 -3.74
N GLU A 30 -0.50 19.30 -3.38
CA GLU A 30 -0.70 20.64 -3.96
C GLU A 30 -0.07 20.81 -5.34
N LYS A 31 1.13 20.26 -5.57
CA LYS A 31 1.86 20.48 -6.83
C LYS A 31 1.32 19.72 -8.05
N ARG A 32 0.42 18.74 -7.91
CA ARG A 32 -0.27 18.01 -9.02
C ARG A 32 0.63 17.46 -10.16
N GLU A 33 1.95 17.43 -10.01
CA GLU A 33 2.88 16.95 -11.05
C GLU A 33 3.12 15.44 -11.00
N LEU A 34 2.86 14.79 -9.86
CA LEU A 34 3.11 13.36 -9.67
C LEU A 34 1.83 12.57 -9.85
N GLN A 35 1.93 11.45 -10.57
CA GLN A 35 0.82 10.53 -10.70
C GLN A 35 0.48 9.92 -9.33
N PRO A 36 -0.80 9.63 -9.05
CA PRO A 36 -1.21 9.05 -7.76
C PRO A 36 -0.44 7.78 -7.36
N LEU A 37 -0.01 6.95 -8.31
CA LEU A 37 0.84 5.78 -8.03
C LEU A 37 2.24 6.16 -7.54
N ASP A 38 2.86 7.18 -8.12
CA ASP A 38 4.19 7.65 -7.69
C ASP A 38 4.13 8.19 -6.26
N LEU A 39 3.01 8.82 -5.90
CA LEU A 39 2.73 9.26 -4.54
C LEU A 39 2.67 8.08 -3.57
N PHE A 40 1.91 7.03 -3.89
CA PHE A 40 1.90 5.82 -3.06
C PHE A 40 3.29 5.19 -2.93
N GLY A 41 4.05 5.15 -4.04
CA GLY A 41 5.41 4.64 -4.05
C GLY A 41 6.28 5.41 -3.05
N PHE A 42 6.24 6.73 -3.15
CA PHE A 42 6.96 7.64 -2.28
C PHE A 42 6.59 7.47 -0.80
N LEU A 43 5.31 7.34 -0.49
CA LEU A 43 4.84 7.19 0.89
C LEU A 43 5.35 5.88 1.52
N PHE A 44 5.18 4.77 0.81
CA PHE A 44 5.58 3.46 1.33
C PHE A 44 7.10 3.27 1.37
N ASP A 45 7.83 3.88 0.42
CA ASP A 45 9.29 3.73 0.33
C ASP A 45 10.04 4.74 1.22
N GLY A 46 9.56 5.99 1.31
CA GLY A 46 10.29 7.09 1.96
C GLY A 46 9.72 7.56 3.29
N VAL A 47 8.40 7.41 3.53
CA VAL A 47 7.72 8.00 4.70
C VAL A 47 7.35 6.95 5.74
N LEU A 48 6.86 5.78 5.32
CA LEU A 48 6.52 4.70 6.25
C LEU A 48 7.79 4.11 6.86
N ASP A 49 7.73 3.71 8.11
CA ASP A 49 8.82 3.08 8.85
C ASP A 49 8.23 2.02 9.82
N ALA A 50 8.91 1.70 10.93
CA ALA A 50 8.38 0.77 11.94
C ALA A 50 7.00 1.18 12.51
N ALA A 51 6.63 2.46 12.41
CA ALA A 51 5.32 3.01 12.79
C ALA A 51 4.30 3.02 11.64
N ALA A 52 4.53 2.30 10.54
CA ALA A 52 3.66 2.28 9.36
C ALA A 52 2.18 2.09 9.68
N VAL A 53 1.85 1.17 10.59
CA VAL A 53 0.46 0.90 11.03
C VAL A 53 -0.20 2.16 11.59
N THR A 54 0.51 2.91 12.44
CA THR A 54 -0.01 4.14 13.05
C THR A 54 -0.16 5.25 12.02
N THR A 55 0.83 5.42 11.14
CA THR A 55 0.80 6.43 10.08
C THR A 55 -0.33 6.18 9.08
N LEU A 56 -0.54 4.93 8.66
CA LEU A 56 -1.64 4.57 7.76
C LEU A 56 -3.01 4.83 8.40
N LYS A 57 -3.17 4.52 9.70
CA LYS A 57 -4.39 4.83 10.46
C LYS A 57 -4.63 6.34 10.56
N ALA A 58 -3.60 7.12 10.86
CA ALA A 58 -3.72 8.58 10.99
C ALA A 58 -4.04 9.26 9.66
N HIS A 59 -3.62 8.67 8.53
CA HIS A 59 -3.72 9.27 7.20
C HIS A 59 -4.64 8.51 6.24
N THR A 60 -5.53 7.65 6.76
CA THR A 60 -6.44 6.82 5.96
C THR A 60 -7.27 7.64 4.97
N ARG A 61 -7.83 8.77 5.42
CA ARG A 61 -8.63 9.67 4.55
C ARG A 61 -7.84 10.23 3.36
N LEU A 62 -6.54 10.46 3.53
CA LEU A 62 -5.69 10.95 2.46
C LEU A 62 -5.40 9.83 1.46
N LEU A 63 -5.07 8.63 1.95
CA LEU A 63 -4.84 7.45 1.12
C LEU A 63 -6.09 7.11 0.31
N GLN A 64 -7.27 7.20 0.90
CA GLN A 64 -8.55 7.07 0.20
C GLN A 64 -8.73 8.09 -0.92
N LYS A 65 -8.42 9.36 -0.67
CA LYS A 65 -8.49 10.41 -1.71
C LYS A 65 -7.50 10.14 -2.84
N LEU A 66 -6.27 9.74 -2.52
CA LEU A 66 -5.25 9.37 -3.51
C LEU A 66 -5.68 8.15 -4.31
N TYR A 67 -6.21 7.12 -3.65
CA TYR A 67 -6.74 5.94 -4.30
C TYR A 67 -7.89 6.31 -5.22
N LYS A 68 -8.87 7.10 -4.78
CA LYS A 68 -9.98 7.58 -5.61
C LYS A 68 -9.51 8.38 -6.82
N ALA A 69 -8.42 9.14 -6.70
CA ALA A 69 -7.83 9.89 -7.81
C ALA A 69 -7.07 9.04 -8.84
N THR A 70 -6.81 7.74 -8.57
CA THR A 70 -6.14 6.87 -9.55
C THR A 70 -7.10 6.46 -10.67
N PRO A 71 -6.65 6.42 -11.94
CA PRO A 71 -7.50 5.93 -13.03
C PRO A 71 -7.69 4.41 -12.98
N ASP A 72 -6.64 3.66 -12.63
CA ASP A 72 -6.65 2.19 -12.60
C ASP A 72 -6.57 1.64 -11.16
N LYS A 73 -7.73 1.25 -10.59
CA LYS A 73 -7.82 0.70 -9.24
C LYS A 73 -7.04 -0.60 -9.06
N LYS A 74 -7.30 -1.59 -9.91
CA LYS A 74 -6.62 -2.90 -9.92
C LYS A 74 -5.10 -2.79 -10.02
N LYS A 75 -4.60 -1.87 -10.87
CA LYS A 75 -3.18 -1.61 -11.02
C LYS A 75 -2.59 -0.94 -9.78
N THR A 76 -3.33 -0.02 -9.17
CA THR A 76 -2.95 0.64 -7.92
C THR A 76 -2.85 -0.36 -6.77
N GLN A 77 -3.85 -1.23 -6.59
CA GLN A 77 -3.83 -2.28 -5.57
C GLN A 77 -2.63 -3.23 -5.76
N SER A 78 -2.42 -3.72 -6.99
CA SER A 78 -1.27 -4.56 -7.33
C SER A 78 0.07 -3.87 -7.04
N PHE A 79 0.13 -2.55 -7.21
CA PHE A 79 1.30 -1.74 -6.87
C PHE A 79 1.47 -1.60 -5.35
N LEU A 80 0.40 -1.33 -4.60
CA LEU A 80 0.43 -1.26 -3.14
C LEU A 80 0.91 -2.56 -2.50
N LEU A 81 0.47 -3.71 -3.00
CA LEU A 81 0.94 -5.02 -2.52
C LEU A 81 2.45 -5.19 -2.71
N LYS A 82 3.00 -4.74 -3.85
CA LYS A 82 4.47 -4.71 -4.06
C LYS A 82 5.18 -3.75 -3.12
N GLN A 83 4.58 -2.60 -2.82
CA GLN A 83 5.14 -1.65 -1.89
C GLN A 83 5.15 -2.19 -0.45
N ILE A 84 4.15 -2.99 -0.05
CA ILE A 84 4.18 -3.71 1.23
C ILE A 84 5.32 -4.73 1.26
N GLU A 85 5.53 -5.50 0.18
CA GLU A 85 6.67 -6.42 0.08
C GLU A 85 8.01 -5.68 0.24
N ALA A 86 8.16 -4.52 -0.40
CA ALA A 86 9.35 -3.68 -0.28
C ALA A 86 9.52 -3.09 1.12
N LEU A 87 8.42 -2.63 1.74
CA LEU A 87 8.40 -2.07 3.09
C LEU A 87 8.83 -3.11 4.12
N VAL A 88 8.35 -4.34 4.05
CA VAL A 88 8.78 -5.45 4.93
C VAL A 88 10.25 -5.80 4.66
N GLY A 89 10.69 -5.76 3.40
CA GLY A 89 12.10 -5.94 3.05
C GLY A 89 13.03 -4.91 3.69
N ARG A 90 12.56 -3.66 3.85
CA ARG A 90 13.30 -2.57 4.51
C ARG A 90 13.16 -2.59 6.03
N VAL A 91 11.97 -2.94 6.52
CA VAL A 91 11.60 -2.95 7.94
C VAL A 91 11.07 -4.35 8.30
N PRO A 92 11.95 -5.32 8.58
CA PRO A 92 11.57 -6.72 8.81
C PRO A 92 10.66 -6.90 10.03
N GLU A 93 10.66 -5.95 10.98
CA GLU A 93 9.75 -5.95 12.13
C GLU A 93 8.27 -5.87 11.74
N LEU A 94 7.98 -5.33 10.55
CA LEU A 94 6.61 -5.24 10.03
C LEU A 94 6.10 -6.56 9.46
N GLU A 95 6.94 -7.59 9.30
CA GLU A 95 6.54 -8.91 8.79
C GLU A 95 5.34 -9.47 9.58
N LYS A 96 5.39 -9.38 10.92
CA LYS A 96 4.29 -9.83 11.79
C LYS A 96 3.05 -8.92 11.75
N LYS A 97 3.20 -7.70 11.23
CA LYS A 97 2.12 -6.70 11.11
C LYS A 97 1.51 -6.68 9.71
N VAL A 98 2.00 -7.49 8.77
CA VAL A 98 1.44 -7.59 7.41
C VAL A 98 -0.07 -7.84 7.40
N PRO A 99 -0.65 -8.79 8.18
CA PRO A 99 -2.10 -8.99 8.20
C PRO A 99 -2.85 -7.71 8.61
N THR A 100 -2.33 -7.01 9.62
CA THR A 100 -2.92 -5.75 10.11
C THR A 100 -2.83 -4.64 9.07
N LEU A 101 -1.70 -4.53 8.36
CA LEU A 101 -1.51 -3.53 7.30
C LEU A 101 -2.49 -3.77 6.14
N LEU A 102 -2.65 -5.03 5.72
CA LEU A 102 -3.58 -5.39 4.65
C LEU A 102 -5.03 -5.10 5.07
N LYS A 103 -5.42 -5.52 6.28
CA LYS A 103 -6.74 -5.23 6.82
C LYS A 103 -7.03 -3.74 6.89
N LEU A 104 -6.08 -2.92 7.32
CA LEU A 104 -6.28 -1.46 7.36
C LEU A 104 -6.50 -0.84 5.98
N LEU A 105 -5.87 -1.37 4.94
CA LEU A 105 -6.08 -0.90 3.57
C LEU A 105 -7.39 -1.44 2.98
N TYR A 106 -7.81 -2.62 3.39
CA TYR A 106 -9.11 -3.21 3.05
C TYR A 106 -10.26 -2.41 3.69
N ASP A 107 -10.21 -2.22 5.02
CA ASP A 107 -11.18 -1.42 5.79
C ASP A 107 -11.26 0.05 5.31
N ALA A 108 -10.24 0.50 4.58
CA ALA A 108 -10.17 1.84 3.99
C ALA A 108 -10.71 1.91 2.56
N ASP A 109 -11.31 0.87 1.99
CA ASP A 109 -11.74 0.81 0.57
C ASP A 109 -10.58 1.06 -0.41
N ILE A 110 -9.35 0.63 -0.08
CA ILE A 110 -8.17 0.78 -0.95
C ILE A 110 -7.79 -0.56 -1.58
N LEU A 111 -7.86 -1.65 -0.81
CA LEU A 111 -7.65 -3.02 -1.28
C LEU A 111 -8.98 -3.77 -1.35
N ASP A 112 -9.97 -3.18 -2.01
CA ASP A 112 -11.34 -3.68 -2.07
C ASP A 112 -11.55 -4.85 -3.05
N ASP A 113 -10.74 -4.98 -4.12
CA ASP A 113 -10.86 -6.13 -5.03
C ASP A 113 -10.16 -7.36 -4.43
N GLU A 114 -10.94 -8.27 -3.85
CA GLU A 114 -10.47 -9.54 -3.29
C GLU A 114 -9.82 -10.44 -4.34
N ASP A 115 -10.33 -10.40 -5.57
CA ASP A 115 -9.75 -11.00 -6.77
C ASP A 115 -8.25 -10.70 -6.93
N VAL A 116 -7.84 -9.44 -6.68
CA VAL A 116 -6.45 -9.00 -6.81
C VAL A 116 -5.61 -9.55 -5.66
N LEU A 117 -6.18 -9.57 -4.45
CA LEU A 117 -5.54 -10.11 -3.24
C LEU A 117 -5.30 -11.62 -3.37
N PHE A 118 -6.32 -12.38 -3.78
CA PHE A 118 -6.24 -13.82 -3.99
C PHE A 118 -5.23 -14.16 -5.10
N LYS A 119 -5.30 -13.50 -6.26
CA LYS A 119 -4.34 -13.71 -7.35
C LYS A 119 -2.90 -13.36 -6.95
N TRP A 120 -2.71 -12.31 -6.15
CA TRP A 120 -1.38 -11.95 -5.65
C TRP A 120 -0.82 -12.97 -4.67
N HIS A 121 -1.67 -13.50 -3.78
CA HIS A 121 -1.30 -14.51 -2.78
C HIS A 121 -1.01 -15.87 -3.42
N GLU A 122 -1.84 -16.32 -4.36
CA GLU A 122 -1.66 -17.58 -5.12
C GLU A 122 -0.42 -17.54 -6.01
N LYS A 123 -0.09 -16.36 -6.55
CA LYS A 123 1.10 -16.19 -7.38
C LYS A 123 2.37 -16.31 -6.56
N GLU A 124 2.99 -17.48 -6.62
CA GLU A 124 4.27 -17.74 -5.99
C GLU A 124 5.34 -16.71 -6.40
N SER A 125 5.97 -16.09 -5.41
CA SER A 125 7.05 -15.16 -5.66
C SER A 125 8.37 -15.90 -5.87
N LYS A 126 9.08 -15.55 -6.95
CA LYS A 126 10.45 -16.02 -7.21
C LYS A 126 11.44 -15.53 -6.14
N LYS A 127 11.12 -14.45 -5.42
CA LYS A 127 11.98 -13.85 -4.37
C LYS A 127 11.61 -14.39 -2.98
N LYS A 128 12.63 -14.67 -2.15
CA LYS A 128 12.45 -15.16 -0.76
C LYS A 128 11.58 -14.22 0.09
N LEU A 129 11.77 -12.91 -0.04
CA LEU A 129 10.98 -11.89 0.69
C LEU A 129 9.50 -11.94 0.30
N GLY A 130 9.21 -12.08 -1.00
CA GLY A 130 7.82 -12.15 -1.45
C GLY A 130 7.08 -13.38 -0.93
N ARG A 131 7.78 -14.52 -0.75
CA ARG A 131 7.19 -15.70 -0.12
C ARG A 131 6.87 -15.46 1.35
N LYS A 132 7.82 -14.93 2.13
CA LYS A 132 7.60 -14.59 3.54
C LYS A 132 6.44 -13.62 3.76
N VAL A 133 6.32 -12.60 2.92
CA VAL A 133 5.23 -11.61 3.03
C VAL A 133 3.88 -12.25 2.72
N ARG A 134 3.81 -13.16 1.75
CA ARG A 134 2.59 -13.92 1.44
C ARG A 134 2.23 -14.89 2.57
N GLU A 135 3.20 -15.62 3.11
CA GLU A 135 3.02 -16.49 4.29
C GLU A 135 2.49 -15.68 5.49
N ALA A 136 3.04 -14.50 5.73
CA ALA A 136 2.54 -13.60 6.77
C ALA A 136 1.16 -13.02 6.46
N ALA A 137 0.79 -12.89 5.17
CA ALA A 137 -0.54 -12.45 4.75
C ALA A 137 -1.60 -13.56 4.77
N ALA A 138 -1.21 -14.84 4.82
CA ALA A 138 -2.12 -15.97 4.83
C ALA A 138 -3.31 -15.84 5.79
N PRO A 139 -3.15 -15.47 7.09
CA PRO A 139 -4.29 -15.33 8.00
C PRO A 139 -5.29 -14.25 7.57
N PHE A 140 -4.84 -13.19 6.89
CA PHE A 140 -5.74 -12.17 6.34
C PHE A 140 -6.50 -12.69 5.13
N ILE A 141 -5.83 -13.45 4.25
CA ILE A 141 -6.46 -14.06 3.07
C ILE A 141 -7.49 -15.13 3.49
N THR A 142 -7.19 -15.93 4.52
CA THR A 142 -8.14 -16.88 5.09
C THR A 142 -9.36 -16.16 5.65
N TRP A 143 -9.16 -15.10 6.45
CA TRP A 143 -10.26 -14.30 7.00
C TRP A 143 -11.17 -13.71 5.90
N LEU A 144 -10.61 -13.24 4.78
CA LEU A 144 -11.40 -12.74 3.65
C LEU A 144 -12.26 -13.85 3.03
N LYS A 145 -11.70 -15.04 2.83
CA LYS A 145 -12.44 -16.18 2.27
C LYS A 145 -13.56 -16.66 3.19
N GLU A 146 -13.30 -16.73 4.50
CA GLU A 146 -14.31 -17.10 5.48
C GLU A 146 -15.46 -16.07 5.55
N ALA A 147 -15.15 -14.77 5.43
CA ALA A 147 -16.16 -13.72 5.43
C ALA A 147 -17.07 -13.74 4.19
N ASP A 148 -16.56 -14.19 3.04
CA ASP A 148 -17.34 -14.36 1.80
C ASP A 148 -18.27 -15.59 1.89
N ASP A 149 -17.78 -16.70 2.45
CA ASP A 149 -18.50 -17.99 2.59
C ASP A 149 -19.62 -17.95 3.66
N GLU A 150 -19.43 -17.19 4.77
CA GLU A 150 -20.42 -17.07 5.86
C GLU A 150 -21.70 -16.30 5.45
N SER A 151 -21.74 -15.67 4.26
CA SER A 151 -22.92 -14.97 3.74
C SER A 151 -23.86 -15.85 2.90
N GLU A 152 -23.51 -17.12 2.64
CA GLU A 152 -24.30 -18.04 1.80
C GLU A 152 -25.05 -19.14 2.58
N GLU A 153 -24.96 -19.19 3.92
CA GLU A 153 -25.57 -20.26 4.76
C GLU A 153 -26.75 -19.83 5.66
N GLU A 154 -27.61 -18.88 5.22
CA GLU A 154 -28.92 -18.62 5.88
C GLU A 154 -30.09 -18.74 4.89
N SER A 155 -30.30 -19.95 4.38
CA SER A 155 -31.54 -20.37 3.69
C SER A 155 -31.69 -21.90 3.73
N ASP A 156 -32.09 -22.42 4.90
CA ASP A 156 -32.92 -23.63 5.03
C ASP A 156 -33.90 -23.44 6.19
#